data_AF-A0A7S2AXL3-F1
#
_entry.id   AF-A0A7S2AXL3-F1
#
_cell.length_a   1.000
_cell.length_b   1.000
_cell.length_c   1.000
_cell.angle_alpha   90.00
_cell.angle_beta   90.00
_cell.angle_gamma   90.00
#
_symmetry.space_group_name_H-M   'P 1'
#
loop_
_entity.id
_entity.type
_entity.pdbx_description
1 polymer ?
#
loop_
_entity_poly.entity_id
_entity_poly.type
_entity_poly.pdbx_seq_one_letter_code
_entity_poly.pdbx_strand_id
1 'polypeptide(L)'
;SQWMLEQSARLDEKFNFKKSHKKVDCLARVLIVVTFLEDATRMGFDFDNQVRTIRQLEWAEPLPLVLIPLSLAIQAIPSIMICFDYRTSIACITLLLWSGWHPFMYQQQRNVEFILETISIMGGLCILLSCEGVKTVNKIPSLLPSTTPPTSPTTRWNSKKKKQQEEIAS
;
A
#
# COMPACT_ATOMS: atom_id res chain seq x y z
N SER A 1 -40.63 8.35 -10.79
CA SER A 1 -40.32 7.06 -10.13
C SER A 1 -39.14 6.35 -10.77
N GLN A 2 -39.02 6.24 -12.11
CA GLN A 2 -37.86 5.61 -12.78
C GLN A 2 -36.50 6.21 -12.40
N TRP A 3 -36.42 7.54 -12.23
CA TRP A 3 -35.18 8.23 -11.82
C TRP A 3 -34.67 7.84 -10.42
N MET A 4 -35.54 7.39 -9.51
CA MET A 4 -35.11 6.90 -8.20
C MET A 4 -34.56 5.47 -8.26
N LEU A 5 -35.10 4.63 -9.15
CA LEU A 5 -34.64 3.26 -9.34
C LEU A 5 -33.26 3.19 -10.01
N GLU A 6 -32.97 4.13 -10.93
CA GLU A 6 -31.64 4.22 -11.55
C GLU A 6 -30.57 4.71 -10.56
N GLN A 7 -30.94 5.58 -9.63
CA GLN A 7 -30.04 6.06 -8.57
C GLN A 7 -29.75 4.97 -7.54
N SER A 8 -30.74 4.17 -7.13
CA SER A 8 -30.50 3.05 -6.20
C SER A 8 -29.59 1.98 -6.81
N ALA A 9 -29.80 1.63 -8.09
CA ALA A 9 -28.96 0.65 -8.78
C ALA A 9 -27.48 1.08 -8.91
N ARG A 10 -27.23 2.36 -9.27
CA ARG A 10 -25.87 2.91 -9.32
C ARG A 10 -25.20 3.00 -7.95
N LEU A 11 -25.98 3.24 -6.89
CA LEU A 11 -25.46 3.28 -5.52
C LEU A 11 -25.09 1.87 -5.05
N ASP A 12 -25.95 0.88 -5.29
CA ASP A 12 -25.69 -0.52 -4.95
C ASP A 12 -24.44 -1.04 -5.67
N GLU A 13 -24.27 -0.74 -6.96
CA GLU A 13 -23.07 -1.10 -7.73
C GLU A 13 -21.79 -0.49 -7.12
N LYS A 14 -21.82 0.81 -6.79
CA LYS A 14 -20.68 1.51 -6.15
C LYS A 14 -20.38 0.97 -4.75
N PHE A 15 -21.40 0.63 -3.97
CA PHE A 15 -21.22 0.06 -2.63
C PHE A 15 -20.66 -1.35 -2.70
N ASN A 16 -21.12 -2.17 -3.65
CA ASN A 16 -20.63 -3.54 -3.84
C ASN A 16 -19.16 -3.52 -4.31
N PHE A 17 -18.80 -2.60 -5.21
CA PHE A 17 -17.42 -2.42 -5.67
C PHE A 17 -16.48 -1.96 -4.53
N LYS A 18 -16.89 -0.98 -3.72
CA LYS A 18 -16.11 -0.52 -2.55
C LYS A 18 -15.95 -1.59 -1.48
N LYS A 19 -17.00 -2.38 -1.21
CA LYS A 19 -16.96 -3.46 -0.21
C LYS A 19 -16.08 -4.61 -0.70
N SER A 20 -16.16 -4.95 -1.98
CA SER A 20 -15.29 -5.95 -2.62
C SER A 20 -13.82 -5.52 -2.58
N HIS A 21 -13.52 -4.27 -2.94
CA HIS A 21 -12.16 -3.74 -2.93
C HIS A 21 -11.49 -3.82 -1.54
N LYS A 22 -12.25 -3.59 -0.46
CA LYS A 22 -11.72 -3.74 0.91
C LYS A 22 -11.36 -5.18 1.26
N LYS A 23 -12.15 -6.15 0.80
CA LYS A 23 -11.87 -7.58 1.02
C LYS A 23 -10.65 -8.03 0.24
N VAL A 24 -10.52 -7.57 -1.02
CA VAL A 24 -9.37 -7.87 -1.88
C VAL A 24 -8.09 -7.24 -1.31
N ASP A 25 -8.13 -6.00 -0.83
CA ASP A 25 -6.99 -5.35 -0.14
C ASP A 25 -6.58 -6.13 1.12
N CYS A 26 -7.55 -6.57 1.93
CA CYS A 26 -7.27 -7.39 3.12
C CYS A 26 -6.66 -8.74 2.76
N LEU A 27 -7.21 -9.44 1.77
CA LEU A 27 -6.65 -10.71 1.30
C LEU A 27 -5.26 -10.54 0.72
N ALA A 28 -5.02 -9.49 -0.07
CA ALA A 28 -3.69 -9.20 -0.61
C ALA A 28 -2.66 -8.97 0.51
N ARG A 29 -3.02 -8.23 1.57
CA ARG A 29 -2.17 -8.03 2.74
C ARG A 29 -1.82 -9.35 3.43
N VAL A 30 -2.83 -10.17 3.68
CA VAL A 30 -2.64 -11.47 4.33
C VAL A 30 -1.76 -12.38 3.47
N LEU A 31 -2.04 -12.47 2.17
CA LEU A 31 -1.23 -13.27 1.24
C LEU A 31 0.23 -12.82 1.22
N ILE A 32 0.49 -11.51 1.10
CA ILE A 32 1.85 -10.96 1.13
C ILE A 32 2.56 -11.30 2.45
N VAL A 33 1.90 -11.08 3.59
CA VAL A 33 2.47 -11.39 4.91
C VAL A 33 2.76 -12.88 5.06
N VAL A 34 1.84 -13.74 4.61
CA VAL A 34 2.01 -15.20 4.65
C VAL A 34 3.17 -15.62 3.75
N THR A 35 3.30 -15.08 2.55
CA THR A 35 4.42 -15.40 1.64
C THR A 35 5.77 -15.03 2.26
N PHE A 36 5.91 -13.85 2.86
CA PHE A 36 7.16 -13.47 3.53
C PHE A 36 7.44 -14.30 4.79
N LEU A 37 6.39 -14.69 5.53
CA LEU A 37 6.54 -15.55 6.70
C LEU A 37 6.93 -16.98 6.30
N GLU A 38 6.35 -17.50 5.22
CA GLU A 38 6.70 -18.79 4.63
C GLU A 38 8.14 -18.79 4.15
N ASP A 39 8.58 -17.75 3.41
CA ASP A 39 9.97 -17.64 2.95
C ASP A 39 10.96 -17.53 4.11
N ALA A 40 10.63 -16.73 5.14
CA ALA A 40 11.41 -16.63 6.37
C ALA A 40 11.51 -17.99 7.08
N THR A 41 10.41 -18.74 7.13
CA THR A 41 10.37 -20.05 7.78
C THR A 41 11.16 -21.09 6.98
N ARG A 42 11.07 -21.08 5.64
CA ARG A 42 11.88 -21.91 4.75
C ARG A 42 13.37 -21.61 4.93
N MET A 43 13.73 -20.34 4.97
CA MET A 43 15.11 -19.91 5.23
C MET A 43 15.62 -20.34 6.61
N GLY A 44 14.74 -20.33 7.62
CA GLY A 44 15.05 -20.84 8.96
C GLY A 44 15.25 -22.35 9.01
N PHE A 45 14.46 -23.14 8.27
CA PHE A 45 14.61 -24.59 8.21
C PHE A 45 15.82 -25.03 7.38
N ASP A 46 16.17 -24.29 6.33
CA ASP A 46 17.35 -24.55 5.49
C ASP A 46 18.62 -23.83 5.98
N PHE A 47 18.64 -23.34 7.24
CA PHE A 47 19.75 -22.56 7.79
C PHE A 47 21.12 -23.24 7.60
N ASP A 48 21.22 -24.54 7.91
CA ASP A 48 22.47 -25.30 7.76
C ASP A 48 22.93 -25.41 6.30
N ASN A 49 21.98 -25.51 5.36
CA ASN A 49 22.29 -25.55 3.93
C ASN A 49 22.73 -24.17 3.43
N GLN A 50 22.09 -23.09 3.89
CA GLN A 50 22.47 -21.73 3.51
C GLN A 50 23.85 -21.33 4.02
N VAL A 51 24.19 -21.69 5.27
CA VAL A 51 25.55 -21.46 5.81
C VAL A 51 26.60 -22.18 4.95
N ARG A 52 26.33 -23.42 4.53
CA ARG A 52 27.22 -24.19 3.65
C ARG A 52 27.38 -23.54 2.28
N THR A 53 26.29 -23.07 1.66
CA THR A 53 26.31 -22.41 0.35
C THR A 53 27.08 -21.08 0.42
N ILE A 54 26.85 -20.26 1.45
CA ILE A 54 27.56 -18.97 1.59
C ILE A 54 29.06 -19.20 1.86
N ARG A 55 29.42 -20.24 2.63
CA ARG A 55 30.84 -20.66 2.78
C ARG A 55 31.47 -21.10 1.45
N GLN A 56 30.71 -21.80 0.60
CA GLN A 56 31.17 -22.19 -0.74
C GLN A 56 31.35 -21.00 -1.69
N LEU A 57 30.65 -19.89 -1.44
CA LEU A 57 30.80 -18.62 -2.16
C LEU A 57 32.04 -17.81 -1.71
N GLU A 58 32.89 -18.36 -0.84
CA GLU A 58 34.11 -17.72 -0.30
C GLU A 58 33.86 -16.46 0.54
N TRP A 59 32.65 -16.28 1.08
CA TRP A 59 32.37 -15.15 1.97
C TRP A 59 33.10 -15.39 3.30
N ALA A 60 33.92 -14.42 3.72
CA ALA A 60 34.69 -14.50 4.95
C ALA A 60 33.76 -14.55 6.18
N GLU A 61 34.07 -15.46 7.12
CA GLU A 61 33.45 -15.44 8.45
C GLU A 61 33.72 -14.07 9.11
N PRO A 62 32.71 -13.42 9.73
CA PRO A 62 31.44 -13.97 10.23
C PRO A 62 30.21 -13.63 9.37
N LEU A 63 30.37 -13.16 8.13
CA LEU A 63 29.26 -12.69 7.29
C LEU A 63 28.09 -13.69 7.16
N PRO A 64 28.29 -15.01 6.92
CA PRO A 64 27.20 -15.97 6.76
C PRO A 64 26.34 -16.08 8.03
N LEU A 65 26.97 -16.02 9.20
CA LEU A 65 26.30 -16.18 10.49
C LEU A 65 25.44 -14.95 10.85
N VAL A 66 25.75 -13.79 10.27
CA VAL A 66 25.03 -12.53 10.49
C VAL A 66 24.00 -12.28 9.40
N LEU A 67 24.26 -12.67 8.15
CA LEU A 67 23.37 -12.40 7.02
C LEU A 67 22.02 -13.10 7.15
N ILE A 68 22.02 -14.36 7.59
CA ILE A 68 20.80 -15.18 7.68
C ILE A 68 19.84 -14.70 8.79
N PRO A 69 20.28 -14.39 10.02
CA PRO A 69 19.37 -13.79 11.00
C PRO A 69 18.94 -12.37 10.59
N LEU A 70 19.78 -11.63 9.87
CA LEU A 70 19.43 -10.31 9.35
C LEU A 70 18.35 -10.38 8.26
N SER A 71 18.45 -11.34 7.33
CA SER A 71 17.44 -11.57 6.31
C SER A 71 16.10 -11.98 6.92
N LEU A 72 16.14 -12.86 7.93
CA LEU A 72 14.96 -13.24 8.70
C LEU A 72 14.31 -12.03 9.36
N ALA A 73 15.10 -11.15 10.00
CA ALA A 73 14.58 -9.94 10.63
C ALA A 73 13.99 -8.96 9.61
N ILE A 74 14.64 -8.77 8.46
CA ILE A 74 14.18 -7.89 7.38
C ILE A 74 12.89 -8.40 6.73
N GLN A 75 12.62 -9.70 6.74
CA GLN A 75 11.33 -10.24 6.28
C GLN A 75 10.26 -10.19 7.37
N ALA A 76 10.59 -10.58 8.61
CA ALA A 76 9.62 -10.70 9.69
C ALA A 76 9.12 -9.34 10.20
N ILE A 77 10.01 -8.38 10.46
CA ILE A 77 9.64 -7.08 11.05
C ILE A 77 8.68 -6.29 10.14
N PRO A 78 8.98 -6.08 8.85
CA PRO A 78 8.07 -5.39 7.95
C PRO A 78 6.75 -6.13 7.74
N SER A 79 6.77 -7.47 7.68
CA SER A 79 5.55 -8.27 7.53
C SER A 79 4.61 -8.09 8.72
N ILE A 80 5.15 -8.06 9.94
CA ILE A 80 4.39 -7.76 11.15
C ILE A 80 3.87 -6.31 11.12
N MET A 81 4.69 -5.35 10.69
CA MET A 81 4.29 -3.95 10.54
C MET A 81 3.11 -3.78 9.56
N ILE A 82 3.12 -4.50 8.43
CA ILE A 82 2.00 -4.53 7.47
C ILE A 82 0.74 -5.10 8.12
N CYS A 83 0.87 -6.16 8.92
CA CYS A 83 -0.25 -6.79 9.61
C CYS A 83 -0.92 -5.86 10.64
N PHE A 84 -0.13 -5.03 11.34
CA PHE A 84 -0.63 -4.06 12.32
C PHE A 84 -0.99 -2.69 11.71
N ASP A 85 -0.96 -2.55 10.38
CA ASP A 85 -1.22 -1.28 9.68
C ASP A 85 -0.30 -0.13 10.15
N TYR A 86 0.90 -0.47 10.63
CA TYR A 86 1.85 0.46 11.22
C TYR A 86 3.00 0.76 10.25
N ARG A 87 3.06 2.00 9.74
CA ARG A 87 4.09 2.44 8.77
C ARG A 87 4.26 1.45 7.61
N THR A 88 3.14 0.88 7.17
CA THR A 88 3.05 -0.13 6.11
C THR A 88 3.77 0.30 4.83
N SER A 89 3.80 1.60 4.50
CA SER A 89 4.51 2.10 3.32
C SER A 89 6.04 1.91 3.42
N ILE A 90 6.62 2.12 4.61
CA ILE A 90 8.04 1.87 4.89
C ILE A 90 8.31 0.38 4.84
N ALA A 91 7.41 -0.43 5.42
CA ALA A 91 7.52 -1.87 5.40
C ALA A 91 7.51 -2.45 3.97
N CYS A 92 6.58 -1.99 3.12
CA CYS A 92 6.52 -2.39 1.72
C CYS A 92 7.78 -2.00 0.93
N ILE A 93 8.29 -0.78 1.10
CA ILE A 93 9.52 -0.35 0.43
C ILE A 93 10.71 -1.22 0.88
N THR A 94 10.80 -1.50 2.18
CA THR A 94 11.87 -2.36 2.74
C THR A 94 11.81 -3.76 2.14
N LEU A 95 10.63 -4.39 2.10
CA LEU A 95 10.45 -5.72 1.51
C LEU A 95 10.71 -5.74 0.00
N LEU A 96 10.37 -4.66 -0.71
CA LEU A 96 10.59 -4.55 -2.14
C LEU A 96 12.08 -4.43 -2.48
N LEU A 97 12.81 -3.58 -1.73
CA LEU A 97 14.27 -3.50 -1.85
C LEU A 97 14.94 -4.82 -1.50
N TRP A 98 14.49 -5.47 -0.43
CA TRP A 98 15.01 -6.77 -0.03
C TRP A 98 14.75 -7.85 -1.09
N SER A 99 13.52 -7.96 -1.59
CA SER A 99 13.14 -8.93 -2.64
C SER A 99 13.90 -8.71 -3.95
N GLY A 100 14.23 -7.45 -4.27
CA GLY A 100 15.08 -7.14 -5.42
C GLY A 100 16.55 -7.50 -5.20
N TRP A 101 17.08 -7.30 -3.99
CA TRP A 101 18.50 -7.50 -3.67
C TRP A 101 18.86 -8.97 -3.38
N HIS A 102 17.98 -9.69 -2.68
CA HIS A 102 18.20 -11.06 -2.21
C HIS A 102 18.58 -12.07 -3.32
N PRO A 103 17.92 -12.12 -4.50
CA PRO A 103 18.24 -13.08 -5.56
C PRO A 103 19.69 -12.96 -6.08
N PHE A 104 20.27 -11.76 -6.03
CA PHE A 104 21.65 -11.51 -6.46
C PHE A 104 22.67 -12.07 -5.46
N MET A 105 22.36 -12.04 -4.15
CA MET A 105 23.26 -12.57 -3.12
C MET A 105 23.47 -14.08 -3.26
N TYR A 106 22.43 -14.82 -3.64
CA TYR A 106 22.50 -16.27 -3.81
C TYR A 106 22.77 -16.73 -5.24
N GLN A 107 23.08 -15.79 -6.14
CA GLN A 107 23.24 -16.03 -7.59
C GLN A 107 22.04 -16.78 -8.23
N GLN A 108 20.85 -16.66 -7.65
CA GLN A 108 19.65 -17.39 -8.08
C GLN A 108 18.95 -16.75 -9.28
N GLN A 109 19.47 -15.65 -9.83
CA GLN A 109 18.93 -14.97 -11.03
C GLN A 109 18.89 -15.83 -12.30
N ARG A 110 19.45 -17.04 -12.31
CA ARG A 110 19.35 -17.95 -13.45
C ARG A 110 18.11 -18.83 -13.43
N ASN A 111 17.38 -18.88 -12.32
CA ASN A 111 16.16 -19.65 -12.21
C ASN A 111 14.95 -18.78 -12.56
N VAL A 112 14.33 -19.06 -13.72
CA VAL A 112 13.17 -18.30 -14.22
C VAL A 112 11.94 -18.43 -13.33
N GLU A 113 11.77 -19.59 -12.68
CA GLU A 113 10.66 -19.83 -11.74
C GLU A 113 10.78 -18.88 -10.54
N PHE A 114 11.99 -18.76 -10.00
CA PHE A 114 12.30 -17.86 -8.89
C PHE A 114 12.12 -16.38 -9.26
N ILE A 115 12.47 -16.00 -10.50
CA ILE A 115 12.26 -14.63 -10.99
C ILE A 115 10.77 -14.31 -11.10
N LEU A 116 9.97 -15.22 -11.66
CA LEU A 116 8.52 -15.01 -11.82
C LEU A 116 7.83 -14.89 -10.46
N GLU A 117 8.23 -15.71 -9.49
CA GLU A 117 7.76 -15.61 -8.11
C GLU A 117 8.11 -14.25 -7.49
N THR A 118 9.38 -13.82 -7.62
CA THR A 118 9.84 -12.53 -7.10
C THR A 118 9.10 -11.35 -7.74
N ILE A 119 8.88 -11.37 -9.06
CA ILE A 119 8.14 -10.33 -9.78
C ILE A 119 6.67 -10.30 -9.32
N SER A 120 6.04 -11.46 -9.11
CA SER A 120 4.68 -11.55 -8.61
C SER A 120 4.54 -10.90 -7.22
N ILE A 121 5.48 -11.22 -6.32
CA ILE A 121 5.52 -10.66 -4.95
C ILE A 121 5.75 -9.15 -4.99
N MET A 122 6.70 -8.67 -5.81
CA MET A 122 6.94 -7.24 -6.02
C MET A 122 5.70 -6.52 -6.57
N GLY A 123 4.98 -7.15 -7.50
CA GLY A 123 3.71 -6.65 -8.02
C GLY A 123 2.65 -6.49 -6.92
N GLY A 124 2.51 -7.50 -6.05
CA GLY A 124 1.62 -7.44 -4.88
C GLY A 124 1.96 -6.31 -3.93
N LEU A 125 3.25 -6.12 -3.60
CA LEU A 125 3.74 -5.03 -2.76
C LEU A 125 3.47 -3.65 -3.37
N CYS A 126 3.69 -3.48 -4.69
CA CYS A 126 3.41 -2.23 -5.40
C CYS A 126 1.92 -1.88 -5.35
N ILE A 127 1.03 -2.86 -5.53
CA ILE A 127 -0.42 -2.65 -5.41
C ILE A 127 -0.77 -2.23 -3.99
N LEU A 128 -0.17 -2.87 -2.98
CA LEU A 128 -0.37 -2.52 -1.58
C LEU A 128 0.02 -1.07 -1.30
N LEU A 129 1.23 -0.68 -1.74
CA LEU A 129 1.77 0.66 -1.57
C LEU A 129 0.90 1.73 -2.25
N SER A 130 0.40 1.43 -3.45
CA SER A 130 -0.54 2.31 -4.17
C SER A 130 -1.85 2.49 -3.38
N CYS A 131 -2.41 1.41 -2.83
CA CYS A 131 -3.61 1.48 -2.00
C CYS A 131 -3.40 2.34 -0.74
N GLU A 132 -2.21 2.32 -0.15
CA GLU A 132 -1.88 3.15 1.01
C GLU A 132 -1.65 4.62 0.69
N GLY A 133 -1.01 4.91 -0.44
CA GLY A 133 -0.86 6.27 -0.95
C GLY A 133 -2.23 6.94 -1.11
N VAL A 134 -3.20 6.21 -1.66
CA VAL A 134 -4.58 6.68 -1.81
C VAL A 134 -5.28 6.90 -0.45
N LYS A 135 -5.04 6.05 0.55
CA LYS A 135 -5.59 6.24 1.92
C LYS A 135 -5.03 7.50 2.57
N THR A 136 -3.73 7.76 2.40
CA THR A 136 -3.07 8.95 2.94
C THR A 136 -3.58 10.22 2.27
N VAL A 137 -3.67 10.23 0.93
CA VAL A 137 -4.18 11.37 0.17
C VAL A 137 -5.64 11.67 0.50
N ASN A 138 -6.50 10.67 0.72
CA ASN A 138 -7.90 10.91 1.12
C ASN A 138 -8.07 11.35 2.58
N LYS A 139 -7.09 11.08 3.45
CA LYS A 139 -7.12 11.54 4.86
C LYS A 139 -6.83 13.05 4.95
N ILE A 140 -6.02 13.59 4.02
CA ILE A 140 -5.63 15.01 3.99
C ILE A 140 -6.84 15.95 3.79
N PRO A 141 -7.78 15.72 2.85
CA PRO A 141 -9.02 16.48 2.71
C PRO A 141 -9.91 16.50 3.95
N SER A 142 -9.87 15.47 4.80
CA SER A 142 -10.66 15.40 6.03
C SER A 142 -10.04 16.13 7.23
N LEU A 143 -8.76 16.51 7.13
CA LEU A 143 -8.03 17.26 8.16
C LEU A 143 -7.88 18.74 7.82
N LEU A 144 -8.31 19.15 6.63
CA LEU A 144 -8.55 20.56 6.36
C LEU A 144 -9.85 20.96 7.08
N PRO A 145 -9.87 22.02 7.91
CA PRO A 145 -11.14 22.63 8.28
C PRO A 145 -11.88 22.90 6.97
N SER A 146 -13.17 22.58 6.93
CA SER A 146 -14.02 22.94 5.80
C SER A 146 -13.93 24.46 5.60
N THR A 147 -13.00 24.92 4.77
CA THR A 147 -13.10 26.22 4.15
C THR A 147 -14.32 26.09 3.28
N THR A 148 -15.44 26.54 3.83
CA THR A 148 -16.68 26.83 3.10
C THR A 148 -16.30 27.30 1.70
N PRO A 149 -16.94 26.77 0.64
CA PRO A 149 -16.67 27.26 -0.70
C PRO A 149 -16.78 28.78 -0.68
N PRO A 150 -15.88 29.54 -1.35
CA PRO A 150 -16.08 30.96 -1.49
C PRO A 150 -17.45 31.13 -2.16
N THR A 151 -18.41 31.59 -1.36
CA THR A 151 -19.75 31.97 -1.80
C THR A 151 -19.56 32.78 -3.07
N SER A 152 -20.05 32.25 -4.19
CA SER A 152 -20.03 32.93 -5.47
C SER A 152 -20.54 34.36 -5.28
N PRO A 153 -19.87 35.38 -5.84
CA PRO A 153 -20.25 36.76 -5.67
C PRO A 153 -21.43 37.10 -6.58
N THR A 154 -22.59 36.48 -6.35
CA THR A 154 -23.78 36.74 -7.17
C THR A 154 -24.98 37.18 -6.34
N THR A 155 -24.99 36.96 -5.02
CA THR A 155 -26.11 37.36 -4.16
C THR A 155 -25.95 38.75 -3.52
N ARG A 156 -24.75 39.35 -3.55
CA ARG A 156 -24.51 40.70 -2.98
C ARG A 156 -24.93 41.86 -3.90
N TRP A 157 -25.10 41.59 -5.20
CA TRP A 157 -25.45 42.63 -6.17
C TRP A 157 -26.93 43.02 -6.15
N ASN A 158 -27.83 42.10 -5.81
CA ASN A 158 -29.27 42.40 -5.79
C ASN A 158 -29.70 43.22 -4.57
N SER A 159 -28.98 43.14 -3.44
CA SER A 159 -29.34 43.93 -2.25
C SER A 159 -28.90 45.40 -2.35
N LYS A 160 -27.85 45.71 -3.12
CA LYS A 160 -27.45 47.10 -3.37
C LYS A 160 -28.34 47.80 -4.40
N LYS A 161 -28.76 47.11 -5.47
CA LYS A 161 -29.71 47.67 -6.43
C LYS A 161 -31.07 47.99 -5.81
N LYS A 162 -31.53 47.18 -4.84
CA LYS A 162 -32.81 47.43 -4.15
C LYS A 162 -32.79 48.70 -3.29
N LYS A 163 -31.72 48.93 -2.50
CA LYS A 163 -31.56 50.16 -1.73
C LYS A 163 -31.41 51.41 -2.60
N GLN A 164 -30.73 51.29 -3.73
CA GLN A 164 -30.51 52.43 -4.63
C GLN A 164 -31.78 52.80 -5.42
N GLN A 165 -32.72 51.87 -5.64
CA GLN A 165 -34.02 52.19 -6.24
C GLN A 165 -35.01 52.82 -5.25
N GLU A 166 -34.92 52.51 -3.94
CA GLU A 166 -35.76 53.14 -2.91
C GLU A 166 -35.34 54.59 -2.62
N GLU A 167 -34.06 54.94 -2.77
CA GLU A 167 -33.57 56.32 -2.60
C GLU A 167 -33.91 57.26 -3.77
N ILE A 168 -34.19 56.73 -4.97
CA ILE A 168 -34.51 57.55 -6.16
C ILE A 168 -36.04 57.75 -6.31
N ALA A 169 -36.85 56.97 -5.58
CA ALA A 169 -38.31 57.04 -5.61
C ALA A 169 -38.91 57.86 -4.44
N SER A 170 -38.08 58.53 -3.64
CA SER A 170 -38.49 59.46 -2.58
C SER A 170 -37.96 60.86 -2.85
#